data_AF-A0A3B9YQL4-F1
#
_entry.id   AF-A0A3B9YQL4-F1
#
_cell.length_a   1.000
_cell.length_b   1.000
_cell.length_c   1.000
_cell.angle_alpha   90.00
_cell.angle_beta   90.00
_cell.angle_gamma   90.00
#
_symmetry.space_group_name_H-M   'P 1'
#
loop_
_entity.id
_entity.type
_entity.pdbx_description
1 polymer ?
#
loop_
_entity_poly.entity_id
_entity_poly.type
_entity_poly.pdbx_seq_one_letter_code
_entity_poly.pdbx_strand_id
1 'polypeptide(L)' 'TDPTGTPLNVRQEPGGEIVGSWINGIKVRKIEEKLHKGKPWVQVERLADDNPVGWVYDPYLKCEEDEGH' A
#
# COMPACT_ATOMS: atom_id res chain seq x y z
N THR A 1 -12.72 -4.77 13.97
CA THR A 1 -11.99 -5.80 13.19
C THR A 1 -12.56 -5.81 11.80
N ASP A 2 -11.88 -5.18 10.83
CA ASP A 2 -12.25 -5.34 9.42
C ASP A 2 -12.06 -6.82 9.02
N PRO A 3 -13.14 -7.55 8.66
CA PRO A 3 -13.12 -8.99 8.48
C PRO A 3 -12.88 -9.36 7.01
N THR A 4 -12.27 -8.49 6.23
CA THR A 4 -12.14 -8.69 4.81
C THR A 4 -10.72 -9.19 4.55
N GLY A 5 -10.58 -10.49 4.30
CA GLY A 5 -9.38 -11.05 3.66
C GLY A 5 -9.17 -10.52 2.24
N THR A 6 -9.60 -9.29 1.95
CA THR A 6 -9.46 -8.64 0.66
C THR A 6 -8.00 -8.23 0.51
N PRO A 7 -7.30 -8.76 -0.50
CA PRO A 7 -5.92 -8.38 -0.72
C PRO A 7 -5.83 -6.90 -1.11
N LEU A 8 -4.77 -6.24 -0.65
CA LEU A 8 -4.45 -4.86 -0.97
C LEU A 8 -4.17 -4.72 -2.47
N ASN A 9 -5.03 -4.00 -3.18
CA ASN A 9 -4.84 -3.78 -4.62
C ASN A 9 -3.69 -2.82 -4.88
N VAL A 10 -2.74 -3.29 -5.68
CA VAL A 10 -1.59 -2.53 -6.15
C VAL A 10 -1.90 -2.03 -7.56
N ARG A 11 -1.73 -0.73 -7.76
CA ARG A 11 -2.03 -0.05 -9.01
C ARG A 11 -0.78 0.52 -9.65
N GLN A 12 -0.82 0.67 -10.97
CA GLN A 12 0.28 1.31 -11.71
C GLN A 12 0.40 2.80 -11.40
N GLU A 13 -0.73 3.44 -11.09
CA GLU A 13 -0.82 4.85 -10.72
C GLU A 13 -2.00 5.09 -9.76
N PRO A 14 -2.06 6.24 -9.06
CA PRO A 14 -3.18 6.59 -8.18
C PRO A 14 -4.54 6.52 -8.90
N GLY A 15 -5.36 5.55 -8.51
CA GLY A 15 -6.67 5.32 -9.15
C GLY A 15 -6.63 4.72 -10.57
N GLY A 16 -5.45 4.35 -11.08
CA GLY A 16 -5.29 3.67 -12.37
C GLY A 16 -5.58 2.17 -12.31
N GLU A 17 -5.07 1.43 -13.29
CA GLU A 17 -5.32 -0.02 -13.39
C GLU A 17 -4.67 -0.81 -12.25
N ILE A 18 -5.34 -1.89 -11.83
CA ILE A 18 -4.79 -2.83 -10.84
C ILE A 18 -3.80 -3.73 -11.56
N VAL A 19 -2.55 -3.69 -11.13
CA VAL A 19 -1.47 -4.51 -11.69
C VAL A 19 -1.10 -5.69 -10.81
N GLY A 20 -1.63 -5.72 -9.58
CA GLY A 20 -1.47 -6.85 -8.68
C GLY A 20 -2.27 -6.67 -7.41
N SER A 21 -2.18 -7.68 -6.55
CA SER A 21 -2.82 -7.66 -5.24
C SER A 21 -1.90 -8.31 -4.22
N TRP A 22 -1.71 -7.68 -3.07
CA TRP A 22 -0.89 -8.21 -1.98
C TRP A 22 -1.77 -8.70 -0.84
N ILE A 23 -1.42 -9.86 -0.27
CA ILE A 23 -2.10 -10.36 0.92
C ILE A 23 -1.82 -9.46 2.13
N ASN A 24 -2.67 -9.52 3.15
CA ASN A 24 -2.42 -8.81 4.41
C ASN A 24 -1.15 -9.30 5.10
N GLY A 25 -0.48 -8.40 5.83
CA GLY A 25 0.76 -8.70 6.56
C GLY A 25 2.05 -8.57 5.73
N ILE A 26 1.94 -8.19 4.44
CA ILE A 26 3.12 -7.86 3.64
C ILE A 26 3.74 -6.57 4.15
N LYS A 27 5.04 -6.63 4.47
CA LYS A 27 5.83 -5.46 4.81
C LYS A 27 6.17 -4.67 3.56
N VAL A 28 5.95 -3.37 3.62
CA VAL A 28 6.18 -2.44 2.52
C VAL A 28 6.92 -1.22 3.03
N ARG A 29 7.72 -0.60 2.17
CA ARG A 29 8.35 0.69 2.40
C ARG A 29 7.59 1.76 1.65
N LYS A 30 7.12 2.79 2.35
CA LYS A 30 6.54 3.99 1.70
C LYS A 30 7.66 4.73 0.94
N ILE A 31 7.41 5.05 -0.32
CA ILE A 31 8.33 5.80 -1.19
C ILE A 31 7.82 7.24 -1.36
N GLU A 32 6.57 7.38 -1.79
CA GLU A 32 5.96 8.68 -2.11
C GLU A 32 4.49 8.68 -1.71
N GLU A 33 3.97 9.82 -1.27
CA GLU A 33 2.55 10.03 -1.00
C GLU A 33 1.97 11.04 -1.99
N LYS A 34 0.78 10.77 -2.50
CA LYS A 34 0.12 11.59 -3.51
C LYS A 34 -1.39 11.64 -3.31
N LEU A 35 -1.93 12.86 -3.31
CA LEU A 35 -3.37 13.07 -3.31
C LEU A 35 -3.91 13.01 -4.75
N HIS A 36 -4.81 12.08 -5.03
CA HIS A 36 -5.48 11.97 -6.33
C HIS A 36 -6.99 12.00 -6.14
N LYS A 37 -7.66 13.02 -6.70
CA LYS A 37 -9.13 13.22 -6.58
C LYS A 37 -9.61 13.19 -5.12
N GLY A 38 -8.86 13.83 -4.22
CA GLY A 38 -9.17 13.87 -2.79
C GLY A 38 -8.93 12.55 -2.04
N LYS A 39 -8.34 11.54 -2.69
CA LYS A 39 -7.98 10.26 -2.10
C LYS A 39 -6.47 10.18 -1.88
N PRO A 40 -5.98 9.89 -0.67
CA PRO A 40 -4.54 9.71 -0.42
C PRO A 40 -4.06 8.36 -0.96
N TRP A 41 -3.04 8.40 -1.79
CA TRP A 41 -2.37 7.21 -2.34
C TRP A 41 -0.92 7.23 -1.92
N VAL A 42 -0.36 6.05 -1.74
CA VAL A 42 1.05 5.88 -1.38
C VAL A 42 1.69 4.93 -2.36
N GLN A 43 2.80 5.36 -2.95
CA GLN A 43 3.69 4.47 -3.66
C GLN A 43 4.49 3.69 -2.64
N VAL A 44 4.45 2.38 -2.76
CA VAL A 44 5.07 1.44 -1.84
C VAL A 44 5.93 0.46 -2.62
N GLU A 45 7.07 0.14 -2.03
CA GLU A 45 7.93 -0.96 -2.45
C GLU A 45 7.73 -2.12 -1.49
N ARG A 46 7.43 -3.31 -2.01
CA ARG A 46 7.35 -4.51 -1.19
C ARG A 46 8.75 -4.94 -0.77
N LEU A 47 8.93 -5.22 0.53
CA LEU A 47 10.19 -5.76 1.06
C LEU A 47 10.25 -7.29 0.80
N ALA A 48 10.47 -7.67 -0.46
CA ALA A 48 10.64 -9.05 -0.94
C ALA A 48 11.76 -9.08 -1.99
N ASP A 49 12.27 -10.26 -2.36
CA ASP A 49 13.40 -10.39 -3.29
C ASP A 49 13.21 -9.66 -4.64
N ASP A 50 11.97 -9.63 -5.15
CA ASP A 50 11.61 -8.97 -6.41
C ASP A 50 11.38 -7.45 -6.29
N ASN A 51 11.27 -6.92 -5.06
CA ASN A 51 10.97 -5.52 -4.74
C ASN A 51 9.91 -4.83 -5.64
N PRO A 52 8.73 -5.44 -5.85
CA PRO A 52 7.73 -4.84 -6.72
C PRO A 52 7.25 -3.51 -6.15
N VAL A 53 7.18 -2.49 -7.02
CA VAL A 53 6.72 -1.14 -6.69
C VAL A 53 5.33 -0.90 -7.26
N GLY A 54 4.46 -0.25 -6.48
CA GLY A 54 3.16 0.20 -6.99
C GLY A 54 2.42 1.12 -6.02
N TRP A 55 1.26 1.58 -6.46
CA TRP A 55 0.42 2.51 -5.71
C TRP A 55 -0.68 1.76 -4.96
N VAL A 56 -0.78 2.04 -3.67
CA VAL A 56 -1.83 1.51 -2.80
C VAL A 56 -2.58 2.66 -2.13
N TYR A 57 -3.78 2.38 -1.65
CA TYR A 57 -4.61 3.39 -1.01
C TYR A 57 -4.22 3.50 0.47
N ASP A 58 -3.81 4.71 0.89
CA ASP A 58 -3.21 4.97 2.22
C ASP A 58 -4.02 4.40 3.40
N PRO A 59 -5.37 4.49 3.44
CA PRO A 59 -6.15 4.02 4.59
C PRO A 59 -6.06 2.50 4.84
N TYR A 60 -5.55 1.72 3.88
CA TYR A 60 -5.29 0.29 4.08
C TYR A 60 -3.87 0.00 4.58
N LEU A 61 -2.99 1.01 4.60
CA LEU A 61 -1.68 0.90 5.22
C LEU A 61 -1.83 1.16 6.70
N LYS A 62 -1.32 0.24 7.51
CA LYS A 62 -1.08 0.49 8.93
C LYS A 62 0.35 0.95 9.06
N CYS A 63 0.55 2.21 9.42
CA CYS A 63 1.83 2.66 9.92
C CYS A 63 2.03 1.98 11.27
N GLU A 64 3.06 1.13 11.39
CA GLU A 64 3.62 0.84 12.71
C GLU A 64 4.29 2.14 13.14
N GLU A 65 3.57 2.95 13.90
CA GLU A 65 4.18 4.01 14.68
C GLU A 65 5.15 3.28 15.60
N ASP A 66 6.46 3.49 15.40
CA ASP A 66 7.48 2.95 16.29
C ASP A 66 7.12 3.48 17.69
N GLU A 67 6.49 2.64 18.50
CA GLU A 67 6.22 2.91 19.90
C GLU A 67 7.58 2.96 20.59
N GLY A 68 8.23 4.13 20.48
CA GLY A 68 9.37 4.48 21.28
C GLY A 68 8.99 4.36 22.75
N HIS A 69 9.55 3.33 23.39
CA HIS A 69 9.66 3.20 24.84
C HIS A 69 11.14 3.15 25.21
#